data_AF-A0A067PCR4-F1
#
_entry.id   AF-A0A067PCR4-F1
#
_cell.length_a   1.000
_cell.length_b   1.000
_cell.length_c   1.000
_cell.angle_alpha   90.00
_cell.angle_beta   90.00
_cell.angle_gamma   90.00
#
_symmetry.space_group_name_H-M   'P 1'
#
loop_
_entity.id
_entity.type
_entity.pdbx_description
1 polymer ?
#
loop_
_entity_poly.entity_id
_entity_poly.type
_entity_poly.pdbx_seq_one_letter_code
_entity_poly.pdbx_strand_id
1 'polypeptide(L)'
;MSRIFDYLAKIILSFTIYSFLQSSGDDFRVVCAYLTERRKMDLNVILALFAVAVATDSRGIAASAGTLLLFTNNLRNAYEAHSPLELKERIETVGYRHFAMLDAVPGIGILGLMIMHAIEHVENPFLGVGCVILGYLPALVGWVVHVVGCVVKKYQG
;
A
#
# COMPACT_ATOMS: atom_id res chain seq x y z
N MET A 1 -17.07 4.55 19.14
CA MET A 1 -15.76 4.08 18.65
C MET A 1 -15.84 3.24 17.38
N SER A 2 -16.79 2.30 17.20
CA SER A 2 -16.80 1.40 16.01
C SER A 2 -17.03 2.10 14.65
N ARG A 3 -17.86 3.16 14.58
CA ARG A 3 -18.14 3.86 13.32
C ARG A 3 -16.90 4.50 12.68
N ILE A 4 -15.99 5.06 13.49
CA ILE A 4 -14.78 5.72 12.97
C ILE A 4 -13.83 4.69 12.34
N PHE A 5 -13.66 3.54 13.01
CA PHE A 5 -12.88 2.43 12.47
C PHE A 5 -13.47 1.87 11.18
N ASP A 6 -14.80 1.75 11.07
CA ASP A 6 -15.45 1.32 9.84
C ASP A 6 -15.29 2.33 8.69
N TYR A 7 -15.34 3.62 8.97
CA TYR A 7 -15.06 4.66 7.99
C TYR A 7 -13.61 4.63 7.52
N LEU A 8 -12.65 4.55 8.44
CA LEU A 8 -11.23 4.43 8.11
C LEU A 8 -10.94 3.17 7.31
N ALA A 9 -11.53 2.03 7.70
CA ALA A 9 -11.42 0.79 6.95
C ALA A 9 -11.97 0.92 5.53
N LYS A 10 -13.13 1.57 5.33
CA LYS A 10 -13.70 1.80 4.00
C LYS A 10 -12.83 2.72 3.14
N ILE A 11 -12.29 3.78 3.73
CA ILE A 11 -11.38 4.70 3.07
C ILE A 11 -10.13 3.93 2.63
N ILE A 12 -9.47 3.21 3.54
CA ILE A 12 -8.30 2.37 3.23
C ILE A 12 -8.64 1.37 2.12
N LEU A 13 -9.74 0.63 2.23
CA LEU A 13 -10.16 -0.35 1.22
C LEU A 13 -10.40 0.29 -0.15
N SER A 14 -10.90 1.53 -0.21
CA SER A 14 -11.08 2.23 -1.47
C SER A 14 -9.75 2.59 -2.15
N PHE A 15 -8.65 2.71 -1.38
CA PHE A 15 -7.29 2.93 -1.89
C PHE A 15 -6.52 1.63 -2.14
N THR A 16 -7.14 0.49 -1.90
CA THR A 16 -6.52 -0.83 -2.10
C THR A 16 -7.03 -1.50 -3.36
N ILE A 17 -6.39 -2.60 -3.73
CA ILE A 17 -6.88 -3.52 -4.77
C ILE A 17 -8.17 -4.27 -4.41
N TYR A 18 -8.86 -3.95 -3.31
CA TYR A 18 -10.02 -4.69 -2.85
C TYR A 18 -11.12 -4.87 -3.92
N SER A 19 -11.45 -3.81 -4.66
CA SER A 19 -12.43 -3.90 -5.76
C SER A 19 -11.89 -4.73 -6.94
N PHE A 20 -10.59 -4.64 -7.21
CA PHE A 20 -9.91 -5.39 -8.25
C PHE A 20 -9.84 -6.89 -7.92
N LEU A 21 -9.65 -7.24 -6.64
CA LEU A 21 -9.68 -8.61 -6.13
C LEU A 21 -11.07 -9.24 -6.19
N GLN A 22 -12.14 -8.46 -5.98
CA GLN A 22 -13.51 -8.96 -6.12
C GLN A 22 -13.95 -9.11 -7.58
N SER A 23 -13.45 -8.27 -8.48
CA SER A 23 -13.85 -8.27 -9.90
C SER A 23 -13.03 -9.21 -10.77
N SER A 24 -11.94 -9.81 -10.27
CA SER A 24 -10.95 -10.50 -11.10
C SER A 24 -11.36 -11.91 -11.56
N GLY A 25 -12.50 -12.44 -11.13
CA GLY A 25 -13.13 -13.65 -11.67
C GLY A 25 -12.13 -14.76 -12.03
N ASP A 26 -11.97 -15.00 -13.33
CA ASP A 26 -11.18 -16.10 -13.91
C ASP A 26 -9.70 -15.78 -14.23
N ASP A 27 -9.29 -14.50 -14.29
CA ASP A 27 -7.88 -14.15 -14.62
C ASP A 27 -7.10 -13.65 -13.40
N PHE A 28 -6.95 -14.55 -12.43
CA PHE A 28 -6.17 -14.30 -11.23
C PHE A 28 -4.65 -14.17 -11.49
N ARG A 29 -4.18 -14.49 -12.70
CA ARG A 29 -2.77 -14.33 -13.09
C ARG A 29 -2.39 -12.86 -13.18
N VAL A 30 -3.28 -12.02 -13.69
CA VAL A 30 -3.07 -10.56 -13.76
C VAL A 30 -2.98 -9.96 -12.35
N VAL A 31 -3.83 -10.42 -11.43
CA VAL A 31 -3.78 -10.02 -10.02
C VAL A 31 -2.45 -10.41 -9.38
N CYS A 32 -2.02 -11.64 -9.58
CA CYS A 32 -0.75 -12.16 -9.06
C CYS A 32 0.45 -11.36 -9.59
N ALA A 33 0.46 -11.03 -10.89
CA ALA A 33 1.52 -10.25 -11.51
C ALA A 33 1.57 -8.82 -10.97
N TYR A 34 0.41 -8.16 -10.86
CA TYR A 34 0.29 -6.82 -10.29
C TYR A 34 0.80 -6.77 -8.85
N LEU A 35 0.34 -7.71 -8.02
CA LEU A 35 0.73 -7.84 -6.61
C LEU A 35 2.26 -7.98 -6.47
N THR A 36 2.83 -8.89 -7.26
CA THR A 36 4.28 -9.15 -7.28
C THR A 36 5.08 -7.90 -7.65
N GLU A 37 4.69 -7.19 -8.71
CA GLU A 37 5.39 -5.97 -9.14
C GLU A 37 5.25 -4.84 -8.13
N ARG A 38 4.05 -4.65 -7.58
CA ARG A 38 3.81 -3.65 -6.53
C ARG A 38 4.66 -3.93 -5.30
N ARG A 39 4.70 -5.17 -4.82
CA ARG A 39 5.47 -5.53 -3.62
C ARG A 39 6.98 -5.43 -3.84
N LYS A 40 7.45 -5.74 -5.06
CA LYS A 40 8.85 -5.51 -5.44
C LYS A 40 9.21 -4.02 -5.42
N MET A 41 8.31 -3.17 -5.93
CA MET A 41 8.47 -1.72 -5.83
C MET A 41 8.51 -1.25 -4.38
N ASP A 42 7.57 -1.70 -3.54
CA ASP A 42 7.53 -1.35 -2.12
C ASP A 42 8.82 -1.76 -1.39
N LEU A 43 9.28 -3.01 -1.58
CA LEU A 43 10.54 -3.49 -0.99
C LEU A 43 11.74 -2.63 -1.40
N ASN A 44 11.84 -2.23 -2.66
CA ASN A 44 12.92 -1.37 -3.14
C ASN A 44 12.87 0.02 -2.50
N VAL A 45 11.68 0.61 -2.38
CA VAL A 45 11.51 1.93 -1.75
C VAL A 45 11.84 1.86 -0.25
N ILE A 46 11.33 0.86 0.46
CA ILE A 46 11.61 0.73 1.90
C ILE A 46 13.11 0.44 2.12
N LEU A 47 13.75 -0.35 1.26
CA LEU A 47 15.19 -0.60 1.33
C LEU A 47 16.00 0.68 1.12
N ALA A 48 15.60 1.52 0.17
CA ALA A 48 16.22 2.82 -0.04
C ALA A 48 16.04 3.73 1.19
N LEU A 49 14.82 3.82 1.74
CA LEU A 49 14.54 4.59 2.96
C LEU A 49 15.35 4.08 4.16
N PHE A 50 15.49 2.76 4.30
CA PHE A 50 16.31 2.14 5.33
C PHE A 50 17.79 2.54 5.18
N ALA A 51 18.35 2.42 3.96
CA ALA A 51 19.73 2.77 3.69
C ALA A 51 20.01 4.26 3.97
N VAL A 52 19.10 5.15 3.56
CA VAL A 52 19.19 6.60 3.85
C VAL A 52 19.14 6.84 5.35
N ALA A 53 18.18 6.24 6.07
CA ALA A 53 18.05 6.43 7.52
C ALA A 53 19.27 5.95 8.31
N VAL A 54 19.91 4.86 7.86
CA VAL A 54 21.18 4.39 8.42
C VAL A 54 22.31 5.38 8.13
N ALA A 55 22.38 5.91 6.90
CA ALA A 55 23.40 6.88 6.52
C ALA A 55 23.26 8.23 7.26
N THR A 56 22.05 8.61 7.66
CA THR A 56 21.78 9.84 8.43
C THR A 56 21.72 9.62 9.95
N ASP A 57 22.07 8.42 10.46
CA ASP A 57 21.96 8.01 11.88
C ASP A 57 20.57 8.25 12.51
N SER A 58 19.50 8.21 11.70
CA SER A 58 18.12 8.28 12.20
C SER A 58 17.66 6.90 12.64
N ARG A 59 18.02 6.52 13.88
CA ARG A 59 17.77 5.18 14.44
C ARG A 59 16.29 4.80 14.48
N GLY A 60 15.41 5.76 14.77
CA GLY A 60 13.96 5.53 14.82
C GLY A 60 13.38 5.21 13.45
N ILE A 61 13.76 5.99 12.43
CA ILE A 61 13.34 5.75 11.05
C ILE A 61 13.96 4.44 10.52
N ALA A 62 15.24 4.17 10.82
CA ALA A 62 15.91 2.94 10.40
C ALA A 62 15.25 1.69 11.02
N ALA A 63 14.94 1.69 12.31
CA ALA A 63 14.25 0.59 12.96
C ALA A 63 12.83 0.37 12.38
N SER A 64 12.11 1.46 12.10
CA SER A 64 10.78 1.41 11.51
C SER A 64 10.80 0.89 10.07
N ALA A 65 11.74 1.37 9.25
CA ALA A 65 11.95 0.89 7.88
C ALA A 65 12.39 -0.59 7.85
N GLY A 66 13.27 -1.01 8.77
CA GLY A 66 13.67 -2.41 8.93
C GLY A 66 12.49 -3.32 9.32
N THR A 67 11.63 -2.86 10.21
CA THR A 67 10.40 -3.58 10.59
C THR A 67 9.45 -3.71 9.40
N LEU A 68 9.27 -2.62 8.64
CA LEU A 68 8.41 -2.60 7.46
C LEU A 68 8.96 -3.49 6.33
N LEU A 69 10.29 -3.55 6.15
CA LEU A 69 10.97 -4.48 5.24
C LEU A 69 10.64 -5.94 5.60
N LEU A 70 10.81 -6.30 6.87
CA LEU A 70 10.52 -7.65 7.35
C LEU A 70 9.05 -8.00 7.16
N PHE A 71 8.14 -7.10 7.53
CA PHE A 71 6.71 -7.28 7.31
C PHE A 71 6.39 -7.51 5.82
N THR A 72 6.88 -6.64 4.94
CA THR A 72 6.63 -6.71 3.50
C THR A 72 7.20 -7.98 2.88
N ASN A 73 8.39 -8.40 3.32
CA ASN A 73 9.00 -9.66 2.87
C ASN A 73 8.23 -10.88 3.35
N ASN A 74 7.76 -10.88 4.60
CA ASN A 74 6.90 -11.94 5.12
C ASN A 74 5.58 -12.03 4.35
N LEU A 75 4.97 -10.88 4.03
CA LEU A 75 3.76 -10.83 3.22
C LEU A 75 3.99 -11.41 1.82
N ARG A 76 5.14 -11.09 1.21
CA ARG A 76 5.59 -11.68 -0.08
C ARG A 76 5.68 -13.20 -0.02
N ASN A 77 6.34 -13.73 1.00
CA ASN A 77 6.51 -15.17 1.16
C ASN A 77 5.18 -15.87 1.47
N ALA A 78 4.34 -15.28 2.32
CA ALA A 78 3.07 -15.87 2.74
C ALA A 78 2.04 -15.94 1.62
N TYR A 79 2.00 -14.94 0.74
CA TYR A 79 0.94 -14.81 -0.27
C TYR A 79 1.48 -14.92 -1.70
N GLU A 80 2.51 -14.17 -2.11
CA GLU A 80 2.93 -14.09 -3.54
C GLU A 80 3.96 -15.13 -4.00
N ALA A 81 4.66 -15.83 -3.10
CA ALA A 81 5.62 -16.86 -3.50
C ALA A 81 4.98 -18.15 -4.05
N HIS A 82 3.67 -18.13 -4.26
CA HIS A 82 2.85 -19.27 -4.64
C HIS A 82 2.33 -19.13 -6.07
N SER A 83 1.84 -20.22 -6.64
CA SER A 83 1.14 -20.17 -7.92
C SER A 83 -0.12 -19.29 -7.82
N PRO A 84 -0.62 -18.72 -8.95
CA PRO A 84 -1.82 -17.88 -8.92
C PRO A 84 -3.05 -18.56 -8.29
N LEU A 85 -3.19 -19.88 -8.47
CA LEU A 85 -4.29 -20.66 -7.90
C LEU A 85 -4.18 -20.75 -6.37
N GLU A 86 -2.99 -21.08 -5.86
CA GLU A 86 -2.72 -21.15 -4.42
C GLU A 86 -2.84 -19.78 -3.73
N LEU A 87 -2.38 -18.71 -4.40
CA LEU A 87 -2.57 -17.34 -3.91
C LEU A 87 -4.07 -17.01 -3.79
N LYS A 88 -4.89 -17.40 -4.78
CA LYS A 88 -6.34 -17.22 -4.75
C LYS A 88 -6.97 -17.94 -3.56
N GLU A 89 -6.69 -19.22 -3.38
CA GLU A 89 -7.21 -20.03 -2.26
C GLU A 89 -6.82 -19.45 -0.90
N ARG A 90 -5.57 -18.97 -0.75
CA ARG A 90 -5.12 -18.32 0.48
C ARG A 90 -5.85 -17.00 0.75
N ILE A 91 -6.05 -16.17 -0.28
CA ILE A 91 -6.79 -14.92 -0.15
C ILE A 91 -8.26 -15.19 0.19
N GLU A 92 -8.87 -16.19 -0.42
CA GLU A 92 -10.24 -16.62 -0.11
C GLU A 92 -10.36 -17.10 1.34
N THR A 93 -9.39 -17.89 1.82
CA THR A 93 -9.34 -18.41 3.21
C THR A 93 -9.19 -17.29 4.24
N VAL A 94 -8.34 -16.30 3.98
CA VAL A 94 -8.13 -15.13 4.86
C VAL A 94 -9.26 -14.11 4.74
N GLY A 95 -9.92 -14.09 3.59
CA GLY A 95 -10.90 -13.10 3.19
C GLY A 95 -10.26 -11.88 2.52
N TYR A 96 -10.82 -11.51 1.37
CA TYR A 96 -10.34 -10.38 0.54
C TYR A 96 -10.17 -9.07 1.29
N ARG A 97 -11.02 -8.80 2.29
CA ARG A 97 -10.96 -7.55 3.07
C ARG A 97 -9.72 -7.51 3.96
N HIS A 98 -9.42 -8.61 4.65
CA HIS A 98 -8.24 -8.70 5.51
C HIS A 98 -6.96 -8.67 4.67
N PHE A 99 -6.94 -9.40 3.56
CA PHE A 99 -5.80 -9.36 2.65
C PHE A 99 -5.54 -7.95 2.11
N ALA A 100 -6.58 -7.25 1.63
CA ALA A 100 -6.44 -5.89 1.15
C ALA A 100 -5.91 -4.91 2.22
N MET A 101 -6.33 -5.08 3.48
CA MET A 101 -5.78 -4.28 4.59
C MET A 101 -4.30 -4.56 4.81
N LEU A 102 -3.89 -5.83 4.82
CA LEU A 102 -2.48 -6.22 4.96
C LEU A 102 -1.63 -5.72 3.79
N ASP A 103 -2.17 -5.78 2.57
CA ASP A 103 -1.54 -5.29 1.33
C ASP A 103 -1.33 -3.77 1.33
N ALA A 104 -2.17 -3.00 2.04
CA ALA A 104 -1.98 -1.55 2.18
C ALA A 104 -0.89 -1.14 3.17
N VAL A 105 -0.52 -2.01 4.12
CA VAL A 105 0.43 -1.66 5.20
C VAL A 105 1.78 -1.18 4.67
N PRO A 106 2.43 -1.85 3.69
CA PRO A 106 3.70 -1.38 3.12
C PRO A 106 3.59 0.03 2.54
N GLY A 107 2.58 0.32 1.72
CA GLY A 107 2.37 1.63 1.12
C GLY A 107 2.12 2.74 2.15
N ILE A 108 1.26 2.49 3.14
CA ILE A 108 1.00 3.45 4.22
C ILE A 108 2.27 3.70 5.06
N GLY A 109 3.02 2.62 5.34
CA GLY A 109 4.29 2.70 6.07
C GLY A 109 5.34 3.52 5.32
N ILE A 110 5.48 3.33 4.01
CA ILE A 110 6.36 4.12 3.14
C ILE A 110 6.02 5.61 3.24
N LEU A 111 4.73 5.97 3.11
CA LEU A 111 4.28 7.35 3.24
C LEU A 111 4.63 7.94 4.62
N GLY A 112 4.36 7.19 5.69
CA GLY A 112 4.70 7.63 7.05
C GLY A 112 6.19 7.85 7.26
N LEU A 113 7.03 6.94 6.76
CA LEU A 113 8.49 7.07 6.82
C LEU A 113 9.00 8.30 6.06
N MET A 114 8.46 8.56 4.86
CA MET A 114 8.82 9.75 4.09
C MET A 114 8.42 11.05 4.80
N ILE A 115 7.26 11.08 5.46
CA ILE A 115 6.82 12.23 6.26
C ILE A 115 7.76 12.45 7.45
N MET A 116 8.08 11.39 8.23
CA MET A 116 9.00 11.50 9.36
C MET A 116 10.39 11.96 8.90
N HIS A 117 10.89 11.42 7.80
CA HIS A 117 12.17 11.80 7.25
C HIS A 117 12.19 13.28 6.81
N ALA A 118 11.11 13.75 6.17
CA ALA A 118 10.96 15.15 5.79
C ALA A 118 10.91 16.09 7.02
N ILE A 119 10.24 15.68 8.10
CA ILE A 119 10.19 16.47 9.34
C ILE A 119 11.57 16.58 10.00
N GLU A 120 12.35 15.49 10.00
CA GLU A 120 13.66 15.45 10.65
C GLU A 120 14.76 16.20 9.87
N HIS A 121 14.70 16.21 8.53
CA HIS A 121 15.85 16.60 7.70
C HIS A 121 15.60 17.79 6.77
N VAL A 122 14.38 18.30 6.64
CA VAL A 122 14.08 19.48 5.79
C VAL A 122 13.98 20.72 6.66
N GLU A 123 14.67 21.80 6.27
CA GLU A 123 14.65 23.09 6.98
C GLU A 123 13.24 23.63 7.20
N ASN A 124 12.37 23.49 6.21
CA ASN A 124 10.94 23.76 6.33
C ASN A 124 10.13 22.43 6.29
N PRO A 125 9.76 21.88 7.46
CA PRO A 125 9.09 20.58 7.53
C PRO A 125 7.70 20.62 6.88
N PHE A 126 6.99 21.76 6.93
CA PHE A 126 5.68 21.89 6.27
C PHE A 126 5.80 21.81 4.75
N LEU A 127 6.82 22.42 4.17
CA LEU A 127 7.11 22.32 2.74
C LEU A 127 7.49 20.87 2.37
N GLY A 128 8.37 20.24 3.15
CA GLY A 128 8.77 18.85 2.94
C GLY A 128 7.59 17.87 2.96
N VAL A 129 6.74 17.96 3.98
CA VAL A 129 5.51 17.14 4.09
C VAL A 129 4.55 17.44 2.94
N GLY A 130 4.38 18.71 2.56
CA GLY A 130 3.57 19.11 1.41
C GLY A 130 4.05 18.45 0.12
N CYS A 131 5.35 18.46 -0.15
CA CYS A 131 5.95 17.81 -1.31
C CYS A 131 5.75 16.28 -1.31
N VAL A 132 5.87 15.63 -0.14
CA VAL A 132 5.60 14.18 -0.01
C VAL A 132 4.14 13.87 -0.34
N ILE A 133 3.19 14.63 0.20
CA ILE A 133 1.76 14.43 -0.05
C ILE A 133 1.44 14.67 -1.53
N LEU A 134 1.98 15.74 -2.13
CA LEU A 134 1.80 16.05 -3.55
C LEU A 134 2.45 14.98 -4.47
N GLY A 135 3.59 14.43 -4.08
CA GLY A 135 4.24 13.32 -4.80
C GLY A 135 3.44 12.02 -4.71
N TYR A 136 2.68 11.81 -3.64
CA TYR A 136 1.77 10.68 -3.46
C TYR A 136 0.40 10.90 -4.13
N LEU A 137 0.09 12.13 -4.57
CA LEU A 137 -1.19 12.49 -5.16
C LEU A 137 -1.54 11.70 -6.43
N PRO A 138 -0.62 11.32 -7.35
CA PRO A 138 -0.96 10.46 -8.50
C PRO A 138 -1.55 9.10 -8.09
N ALA A 139 -1.10 8.53 -6.96
CA ALA A 139 -1.71 7.34 -6.37
C ALA A 139 -3.12 7.62 -5.80
N LEU A 140 -3.38 8.86 -5.37
CA LEU A 140 -4.71 9.35 -4.92
C LEU A 140 -5.61 9.81 -6.08
N VAL A 141 -5.07 10.21 -7.24
CA VAL A 141 -5.83 10.69 -8.40
C VAL A 141 -6.32 9.52 -9.25
N GLY A 142 -5.53 8.43 -9.35
CA GLY A 142 -6.04 7.16 -9.89
C GLY A 142 -7.30 6.68 -9.16
N TRP A 143 -7.41 6.96 -7.85
CA TRP A 143 -8.60 6.74 -7.05
C TRP A 143 -9.78 7.65 -7.45
N VAL A 144 -9.56 8.95 -7.68
CA VAL A 144 -10.64 9.85 -8.14
C VAL A 144 -11.17 9.39 -9.50
N VAL A 145 -10.28 9.05 -10.44
CA VAL A 145 -10.69 8.62 -11.78
C VAL A 145 -11.43 7.28 -11.75
N HIS A 146 -10.99 6.33 -10.93
CA HIS A 146 -11.65 5.02 -10.80
C HIS A 146 -13.00 5.12 -10.07
N VAL A 147 -13.10 5.94 -9.02
CA VAL A 147 -14.36 6.19 -8.28
C VAL A 147 -15.35 6.93 -9.17
N VAL A 148 -14.93 7.97 -9.90
CA VAL A 148 -15.79 8.70 -10.84
C VAL A 148 -16.21 7.79 -11.99
N GLY A 149 -15.31 6.98 -12.55
CA GLY A 149 -15.64 6.02 -13.61
C GLY A 149 -16.67 4.96 -13.17
N CYS A 150 -16.56 4.44 -11.94
CA CYS A 150 -17.55 3.52 -11.36
C CYS A 150 -18.90 4.20 -11.08
N VAL A 151 -18.91 5.45 -10.62
CA VAL A 151 -20.14 6.22 -10.38
C VAL A 151 -20.85 6.55 -11.70
N VAL A 152 -20.12 7.01 -12.72
CA VAL A 152 -20.68 7.33 -14.04
C VAL A 152 -21.30 6.11 -14.72
N LYS A 153 -20.65 4.92 -14.63
CA LYS A 153 -21.23 3.66 -15.13
C LYS A 153 -22.54 3.26 -14.43
N LYS A 154 -22.72 3.63 -13.15
CA LYS A 154 -23.92 3.30 -12.37
C LYS A 154 -25.13 4.17 -12.72
N TYR A 155 -24.93 5.32 -13.36
CA TYR A 155 -26.01 6.23 -13.78
C TYR A 155 -26.32 6.15 -15.29
N GLN A 156 -25.62 5.28 -16.03
CA GLN A 156 -25.86 5.04 -17.47
C GLN A 156 -26.49 3.65 -17.74
N GLY A 157 -26.93 2.94 -16.71
CA GLY A 157 -27.66 1.67 -16.80
C GLY A 157 -29.07 1.80 -16.25
#